data_AF-A0A517PFF8-F1
#
_entry.id   AF-A0A517PFF8-F1
#
_cell.length_a   1.000
_cell.length_b   1.000
_cell.length_c   1.000
_cell.angle_alpha   90.00
_cell.angle_beta   90.00
_cell.angle_gamma   90.00
#
_symmetry.space_group_name_H-M   'P 1'
#
loop_
_entity.id
_entity.type
_entity.pdbx_description
1 polymer ?
#
loop_
_entity_poly.entity_id
_entity_poly.type
_entity_poly.pdbx_seq_one_letter_code
_entity_poly.pdbx_strand_id
1 'polypeptide(L)'
;MGEVGPSPRSPPPVPDAPVAPTVRFDLPAPHGAPAPIGGDVRSVAAALCALLGDPLLGDRAMRGWADGLRALAQRLAAAGLKGAIPPAEVRRIGGIVRAAAAARAQRERFLRWTADLGPALSELAVADHKAGARLLALTRGILAETQDFAAGSLPPTALLAAPPSGRTERGVAGACLAAWAATHYRPLWGEAEAVVLAALARDVGELTPIAVAGSPRPNARRVDRPSGPAANHAARSAALLTVCDRLPPAAARCAARHHERPDGGGGPAGLTAADLAPADRLLGWVDRFLALLPAPTDGTADAPPDPAAAWQACWQSAAAATYAAARRGELCLSITAAGIEALGLSRGEQGAADAAGVGPVGLALTDLGRTRLRLDAGHALAAPRFAAAARRAAASPAERRGAA
;
A
#
# COMPACT_ATOMS: atom_id res chain seq x y z
N MET A 1 -63.08 59.42 -40.65
CA MET A 1 -63.57 58.26 -39.87
C MET A 1 -63.16 57.01 -40.61
N GLY A 2 -62.45 56.11 -39.92
CA GLY A 2 -61.86 54.90 -40.47
C GLY A 2 -60.66 54.51 -39.62
N GLU A 3 -60.92 54.01 -38.41
CA GLU A 3 -59.89 53.47 -37.52
C GLU A 3 -59.23 52.25 -38.15
N VAL A 4 -57.90 52.32 -38.34
CA VAL A 4 -57.09 51.20 -38.79
C VAL A 4 -56.76 50.36 -37.56
N GLY A 5 -57.42 49.20 -37.44
CA GLY A 5 -57.17 48.23 -36.38
C GLY A 5 -55.76 47.63 -36.47
N PRO A 6 -55.11 47.32 -35.33
CA PRO A 6 -53.74 46.82 -35.31
C PRO A 6 -53.64 45.40 -35.91
N SER A 7 -52.62 45.19 -36.75
CA SER A 7 -52.28 43.88 -37.33
C SER A 7 -52.02 42.81 -36.26
N PRO A 8 -52.36 41.54 -36.52
CA PRO A 8 -52.09 40.44 -35.60
C PRO A 8 -50.59 40.24 -35.44
N ARG A 9 -50.12 40.23 -34.19
CA ARG A 9 -48.73 39.92 -33.84
C ARG A 9 -48.44 38.46 -34.19
N SER A 10 -47.32 38.22 -34.87
CA SER A 10 -46.79 36.88 -35.11
C SER A 10 -46.56 36.16 -33.77
N PRO A 11 -46.81 34.84 -33.68
CA PRO A 11 -46.51 34.06 -32.49
C PRO A 11 -45.01 34.10 -32.20
N PRO A 12 -44.60 34.07 -30.91
CA PRO A 12 -43.20 34.03 -30.54
C PRO A 12 -42.54 32.73 -31.07
N PRO A 13 -41.23 32.77 -31.39
CA PRO A 13 -40.51 31.58 -31.81
C PRO A 13 -40.56 30.51 -30.72
N VAL A 14 -40.82 29.27 -31.12
CA VAL A 14 -40.76 28.10 -30.26
C VAL A 14 -39.31 27.94 -29.78
N PRO A 15 -39.04 27.82 -28.48
CA PRO A 15 -37.67 27.61 -27.99
C PRO A 15 -37.13 26.28 -28.52
N ASP A 16 -35.90 26.31 -29.04
CA ASP A 16 -35.18 25.13 -29.48
C ASP A 16 -35.16 24.07 -28.36
N ALA A 17 -35.38 22.81 -28.74
CA ALA A 17 -35.27 21.68 -27.83
C ALA A 17 -33.88 21.68 -27.16
N PRO A 18 -33.78 21.41 -25.85
CA PRO A 18 -32.50 21.47 -25.14
C PRO A 18 -31.51 20.48 -25.74
N VAL A 19 -30.46 21.00 -26.37
CA VAL A 19 -29.29 20.20 -26.76
C VAL A 19 -28.66 19.67 -25.48
N ALA A 20 -28.59 18.34 -25.36
CA ALA A 20 -28.02 17.69 -24.19
C ALA A 20 -26.57 18.18 -23.96
N PRO A 21 -26.19 18.54 -22.72
CA PRO A 21 -24.86 19.07 -22.44
C PRO A 21 -23.80 17.99 -22.72
N THR A 22 -22.93 18.25 -23.69
CA THR A 22 -21.73 17.45 -23.92
C THR A 22 -20.70 17.91 -22.90
N VAL A 23 -20.59 17.17 -21.79
CA VAL A 23 -19.61 17.45 -20.75
C VAL A 23 -18.23 17.02 -21.25
N ARG A 24 -17.40 17.99 -21.68
CA ARG A 24 -15.97 17.80 -21.92
C ARG A 24 -15.21 18.10 -20.64
N PHE A 25 -14.34 17.18 -20.24
CA PHE A 25 -13.43 17.34 -19.12
C PHE A 25 -12.02 17.49 -19.69
N ASP A 26 -11.41 18.65 -19.48
CA ASP A 26 -9.99 18.87 -19.72
C ASP A 26 -9.24 18.65 -18.39
N LEU A 27 -8.30 17.70 -18.37
CA LEU A 27 -7.41 17.42 -17.24
C LEU A 27 -5.95 17.36 -17.75
N PRO A 28 -4.97 17.77 -16.92
CA PRO A 28 -3.57 17.79 -17.31
C PRO A 28 -3.02 16.36 -17.43
N ALA A 29 -2.33 16.09 -18.54
CA ALA A 29 -1.87 14.75 -18.91
C ALA A 29 -0.55 14.37 -18.22
N PRO A 30 -0.47 13.23 -17.52
CA PRO A 30 0.74 12.43 -17.48
C PRO A 30 0.81 11.56 -18.74
N HIS A 31 2.03 11.27 -19.21
CA HIS A 31 2.30 10.47 -20.41
C HIS A 31 1.54 9.13 -20.38
N GLY A 32 0.49 9.00 -21.20
CA GLY A 32 -0.21 7.72 -21.45
C GLY A 32 -1.57 7.51 -20.75
N ALA A 33 -2.25 8.54 -20.23
CA ALA A 33 -3.61 8.36 -19.71
C ALA A 33 -4.61 7.91 -20.79
N PRO A 34 -5.58 7.02 -20.48
CA PRO A 34 -6.62 6.64 -21.42
C PRO A 34 -7.45 7.86 -21.81
N ALA A 35 -7.84 7.95 -23.10
CA ALA A 35 -8.69 9.01 -23.63
C ALA A 35 -9.96 9.20 -22.78
N PRO A 36 -10.53 10.42 -22.69
CA PRO A 36 -11.78 10.64 -21.98
C PRO A 36 -12.84 9.65 -22.47
N ILE A 37 -13.40 8.88 -21.54
CA ILE A 37 -14.45 7.91 -21.87
C ILE A 37 -15.67 8.74 -22.27
N GLY A 38 -15.96 8.81 -23.57
CA GLY A 38 -17.22 9.35 -24.05
C GLY A 38 -18.39 8.66 -23.37
N GLY A 39 -19.48 9.38 -23.11
CA GLY A 39 -20.68 8.80 -22.47
C GLY A 39 -21.37 7.72 -23.31
N ASP A 40 -20.89 7.45 -24.52
CA ASP A 40 -21.39 6.39 -25.37
C ASP A 40 -20.80 5.02 -25.00
N VAL A 41 -21.60 3.98 -25.24
CA VAL A 41 -21.28 2.61 -24.86
C VAL A 41 -20.07 2.04 -25.61
N ARG A 42 -19.79 2.52 -26.83
CA ARG A 42 -18.64 2.06 -27.63
C ARG A 42 -17.33 2.57 -27.05
N SER A 43 -17.30 3.82 -26.58
CA SER A 43 -16.15 4.40 -25.88
C SER A 43 -15.84 3.64 -24.58
N VAL A 44 -16.88 3.30 -23.80
CA VAL A 44 -16.74 2.44 -22.62
C VAL A 44 -16.22 1.05 -23.00
N ALA A 45 -16.83 0.40 -24.00
CA ALA A 45 -16.45 -0.94 -24.43
C ALA A 45 -15.01 -0.99 -24.97
N ALA A 46 -14.58 0.02 -25.74
CA ALA A 46 -13.21 0.11 -26.24
C ALA A 46 -12.19 0.29 -25.11
N ALA A 47 -12.49 1.12 -24.11
CA ALA A 47 -11.64 1.27 -22.91
C ALA A 47 -11.55 -0.05 -22.13
N LEU A 48 -12.67 -0.75 -21.95
CA LEU A 48 -12.69 -2.08 -21.31
C LEU A 48 -11.88 -3.10 -22.12
N CYS A 49 -12.03 -3.16 -23.44
CA CYS A 49 -11.26 -4.07 -24.30
C CYS A 49 -9.76 -3.76 -24.29
N ALA A 50 -9.36 -2.48 -24.26
CA ALA A 50 -7.96 -2.08 -24.15
C ALA A 50 -7.34 -2.49 -22.80
N LEU A 51 -8.09 -2.38 -21.70
CA LEU A 51 -7.69 -2.95 -20.41
C LEU A 51 -7.63 -4.49 -20.47
N LEU A 52 -8.65 -5.14 -21.03
CA LEU A 52 -8.73 -6.61 -21.05
C LEU A 52 -7.70 -7.30 -21.96
N GLY A 53 -7.20 -6.60 -22.98
CA GLY A 53 -6.15 -7.08 -23.87
C GLY A 53 -4.72 -6.88 -23.34
N ASP A 54 -4.56 -6.26 -22.17
CA ASP A 54 -3.27 -5.99 -21.56
C ASP A 54 -2.69 -7.25 -20.89
N PRO A 55 -1.46 -7.68 -21.25
CA PRO A 55 -0.80 -8.83 -20.60
C PRO A 55 -0.66 -8.68 -19.08
N LEU A 56 -0.58 -7.44 -18.54
CA LEU A 56 -0.56 -7.19 -17.10
C LEU A 56 -1.91 -7.45 -16.42
N LEU A 57 -3.03 -7.35 -17.15
CA LEU A 57 -4.36 -7.73 -16.69
C LEU A 57 -4.65 -9.23 -16.88
N GLY A 58 -3.84 -9.92 -17.70
CA GLY A 58 -3.78 -11.38 -17.77
C GLY A 58 -3.07 -12.04 -16.57
N ASP A 59 -2.28 -11.26 -15.81
CA ASP A 59 -1.65 -11.69 -14.57
C ASP A 59 -2.72 -12.12 -13.53
N ARG A 60 -2.42 -13.16 -12.73
CA ARG A 60 -3.43 -13.79 -11.84
C ARG A 60 -4.10 -12.79 -10.90
N ALA A 61 -3.30 -11.82 -10.46
CA ALA A 61 -3.66 -10.68 -9.64
C ALA A 61 -4.83 -9.83 -10.17
N MET A 62 -4.94 -9.72 -11.49
CA MET A 62 -5.82 -8.75 -12.15
C MET A 62 -7.03 -9.39 -12.85
N ARG A 63 -7.12 -10.73 -12.82
CA ARG A 63 -8.22 -11.49 -13.44
C ARG A 63 -9.59 -11.18 -12.84
N GLY A 64 -9.70 -10.95 -11.53
CA GLY A 64 -10.98 -10.58 -10.91
C GLY A 64 -11.53 -9.25 -11.44
N TRP A 65 -10.65 -8.29 -11.73
CA TRP A 65 -11.04 -7.06 -12.41
C TRP A 65 -11.45 -7.33 -13.85
N ALA A 66 -10.67 -8.12 -14.58
CA ALA A 66 -10.99 -8.49 -15.95
C ALA A 66 -12.37 -9.17 -16.06
N ASP A 67 -12.69 -10.09 -15.15
CA ASP A 67 -13.99 -10.77 -15.13
C ASP A 67 -15.14 -9.84 -14.77
N GLY A 68 -14.94 -8.91 -13.82
CA GLY A 68 -15.90 -7.85 -13.52
C GLY A 68 -16.18 -6.94 -14.73
N LEU A 69 -15.13 -6.57 -15.48
CA LEU A 69 -15.25 -5.78 -16.71
C LEU A 69 -15.95 -6.56 -17.83
N ARG A 70 -15.65 -7.86 -18.00
CA ARG A 70 -16.33 -8.73 -18.97
C ARG A 70 -17.80 -8.92 -18.63
N ALA A 71 -18.13 -9.19 -17.37
CA ALA A 71 -19.51 -9.35 -16.92
C ALA A 71 -20.31 -8.05 -17.13
N LEU A 72 -19.71 -6.89 -16.86
CA LEU A 72 -20.30 -5.60 -17.17
C LEU A 72 -20.52 -5.43 -18.68
N ALA A 73 -19.52 -5.71 -19.52
CA ALA A 73 -19.64 -5.61 -20.97
C ALA A 73 -20.72 -6.54 -21.53
N GLN A 74 -20.83 -7.77 -21.01
CA GLN A 74 -21.87 -8.74 -21.37
C GLN A 74 -23.26 -8.28 -20.94
N ARG A 75 -23.42 -7.72 -19.73
CA ARG A 75 -24.69 -7.15 -19.27
C ARG A 75 -25.12 -5.96 -20.12
N LEU A 76 -24.18 -5.09 -20.48
CA LEU A 76 -24.44 -3.99 -21.39
C LEU A 76 -24.89 -4.53 -22.76
N ALA A 77 -24.17 -5.49 -23.35
CA ALA A 77 -24.55 -6.08 -24.64
C ALA A 77 -25.91 -6.79 -24.62
N ALA A 78 -26.20 -7.57 -23.57
CA ALA A 78 -27.45 -8.32 -23.40
C ALA A 78 -28.67 -7.42 -23.18
N ALA A 79 -28.49 -6.22 -22.61
CA ALA A 79 -29.56 -5.24 -22.41
C ALA A 79 -30.07 -4.62 -23.73
N GLY A 80 -29.53 -4.99 -24.89
CA GLY A 80 -30.03 -4.54 -26.19
C GLY A 80 -29.94 -3.02 -26.30
N LEU A 81 -28.72 -2.49 -26.24
CA LEU A 81 -28.37 -1.06 -26.13
C LEU A 81 -28.97 -0.21 -27.27
N LYS A 82 -30.23 0.17 -27.11
CA LYS A 82 -30.88 1.26 -27.84
C LYS A 82 -31.12 2.49 -26.97
N GLY A 83 -30.62 2.52 -25.73
CA GLY A 83 -30.82 3.61 -24.76
C GLY A 83 -29.56 4.10 -24.06
N ALA A 84 -29.61 5.31 -23.49
CA ALA A 84 -28.51 5.93 -22.76
C ALA A 84 -28.19 5.17 -21.45
N ILE A 85 -26.90 4.95 -21.16
CA ILE A 85 -26.47 4.43 -19.86
C ILE A 85 -26.83 5.48 -18.79
N PRO A 86 -27.47 5.10 -17.67
CA PRO A 86 -27.74 6.03 -16.58
C PRO A 86 -26.44 6.72 -16.12
N PRO A 87 -26.42 8.05 -15.90
CA PRO A 87 -25.22 8.78 -15.51
C PRO A 87 -24.51 8.24 -14.26
N ALA A 88 -25.26 7.63 -13.33
CA ALA A 88 -24.70 6.97 -12.16
C ALA A 88 -23.84 5.76 -12.51
N GLU A 89 -24.28 4.94 -13.48
CA GLU A 89 -23.53 3.77 -13.93
C GLU A 89 -22.29 4.20 -14.74
N VAL A 90 -22.40 5.23 -15.58
CA VAL A 90 -21.23 5.83 -16.27
C VAL A 90 -20.17 6.29 -15.25
N ARG A 91 -20.58 6.96 -14.16
CA ARG A 91 -19.66 7.38 -13.08
C ARG A 91 -19.01 6.19 -12.39
N ARG A 92 -19.77 5.13 -12.10
CA ARG A 92 -19.27 3.89 -11.49
C ARG A 92 -18.23 3.21 -12.37
N ILE A 93 -18.54 3.04 -13.66
CA ILE A 93 -17.65 2.43 -14.66
C ILE A 93 -16.37 3.27 -14.79
N GLY A 94 -16.51 4.60 -14.91
CA GLY A 94 -15.36 5.50 -14.94
C GLY A 94 -14.49 5.39 -13.68
N GLY A 95 -15.09 5.18 -12.51
CA GLY A 95 -14.37 4.92 -11.25
C GLY A 95 -13.57 3.61 -11.30
N ILE A 96 -14.19 2.53 -11.77
CA ILE A 96 -13.57 1.21 -11.95
C ILE A 96 -12.38 1.30 -12.92
N VAL A 97 -12.56 1.94 -14.08
CA VAL A 97 -11.50 2.10 -15.09
C VAL A 97 -10.32 2.91 -14.53
N ARG A 98 -10.60 4.00 -13.81
CA ARG A 98 -9.54 4.80 -13.15
C ARG A 98 -8.80 3.99 -12.09
N ALA A 99 -9.51 3.22 -11.26
CA ALA A 99 -8.89 2.37 -10.25
C ALA A 99 -7.99 1.30 -10.89
N ALA A 100 -8.45 0.65 -11.96
CA ALA A 100 -7.67 -0.35 -12.69
C ALA A 100 -6.42 0.25 -13.37
N ALA A 101 -6.55 1.43 -14.00
CA ALA A 101 -5.41 2.14 -14.59
C ALA A 101 -4.39 2.57 -13.52
N ALA A 102 -4.86 3.03 -12.35
CA ALA A 102 -3.99 3.37 -11.23
C ALA A 102 -3.25 2.14 -10.68
N ALA A 103 -3.96 1.01 -10.51
CA ALA A 103 -3.38 -0.25 -10.08
C ALA A 103 -2.31 -0.75 -11.06
N ARG A 104 -2.57 -0.66 -12.37
CA ARG A 104 -1.59 -0.97 -13.42
C ARG A 104 -0.35 -0.10 -13.30
N ALA A 105 -0.50 1.23 -13.23
CA ALA A 105 0.62 2.15 -13.12
C ALA A 105 1.45 1.90 -11.84
N GLN A 106 0.81 1.54 -10.72
CA GLN A 106 1.48 1.10 -9.50
C GLN A 106 2.26 -0.21 -9.70
N ARG A 107 1.69 -1.20 -10.37
CA ARG A 107 2.36 -2.47 -10.68
C ARG A 107 3.56 -2.27 -11.59
N GLU A 108 3.44 -1.46 -12.64
CA GLU A 108 4.56 -1.14 -13.52
C GLU A 108 5.70 -0.44 -12.77
N ARG A 109 5.39 0.50 -11.85
CA ARG A 109 6.40 1.11 -10.96
C ARG A 109 7.10 0.08 -10.09
N PHE A 110 6.35 -0.84 -9.47
CA PHE A 110 6.92 -1.91 -8.66
C PHE A 110 7.92 -2.76 -9.43
N LEU A 111 7.52 -3.19 -10.63
CA LEU A 111 8.35 -4.06 -11.46
C LEU A 111 9.63 -3.32 -11.89
N ARG A 112 9.54 -2.02 -12.20
CA ARG A 112 10.72 -1.19 -12.45
C ARG A 112 11.64 -1.12 -11.23
N TRP A 113 11.11 -0.77 -10.05
CA TRP A 113 11.91 -0.75 -8.82
C TRP A 113 12.55 -2.09 -8.49
N THR A 114 11.84 -3.19 -8.75
CA THR A 114 12.34 -4.55 -8.55
C THR A 114 13.48 -4.88 -9.53
N ALA A 115 13.33 -4.49 -10.79
CA ALA A 115 14.36 -4.65 -11.82
C ALA A 115 15.61 -3.81 -11.51
N ASP A 116 15.43 -2.60 -10.97
CA ASP A 116 16.53 -1.70 -10.59
C ASP A 116 17.24 -2.13 -9.30
N LEU A 117 16.51 -2.75 -8.36
CA LEU A 117 17.06 -3.17 -7.06
C LEU A 117 18.10 -4.28 -7.22
N GLY A 118 17.87 -5.26 -8.09
CA GLY A 118 18.79 -6.39 -8.29
C GLY A 118 20.23 -5.94 -8.59
N PRO A 119 20.46 -5.18 -9.68
CA PRO A 119 21.76 -4.61 -10.01
C PRO A 119 22.35 -3.75 -8.88
N ALA A 120 21.53 -2.91 -8.23
CA ALA A 120 21.99 -2.05 -7.13
C ALA A 120 22.50 -2.88 -5.92
N LEU A 121 21.82 -3.98 -5.58
CA LEU A 121 22.27 -4.89 -4.52
C LEU A 121 23.51 -5.69 -4.91
N SER A 122 23.62 -6.12 -6.18
CA SER A 122 24.82 -6.80 -6.67
C SER A 122 26.05 -5.89 -6.65
N GLU A 123 25.89 -4.63 -7.05
CA GLU A 123 26.94 -3.59 -6.96
C GLU A 123 27.31 -3.32 -5.50
N LEU A 124 26.32 -3.21 -4.61
CA LEU A 124 26.55 -3.04 -3.17
C LEU A 124 27.32 -4.23 -2.58
N ALA A 125 27.00 -5.46 -3.00
CA ALA A 125 27.65 -6.68 -2.51
C ALA A 125 29.14 -6.77 -2.86
N VAL A 126 29.60 -6.04 -3.87
CA VAL A 126 31.02 -5.90 -4.26
C VAL A 126 31.61 -4.54 -3.86
N ALA A 127 30.90 -3.78 -3.02
CA ALA A 127 31.28 -2.46 -2.53
C ALA A 127 31.57 -1.43 -3.65
N ASP A 128 30.81 -1.47 -4.75
CA ASP A 128 30.90 -0.43 -5.79
C ASP A 128 30.30 0.89 -5.28
N HIS A 129 31.09 1.96 -5.32
CA HIS A 129 30.69 3.34 -4.98
C HIS A 129 29.40 3.82 -5.69
N LYS A 130 29.04 3.28 -6.86
CA LYS A 130 27.80 3.63 -7.57
C LYS A 130 26.54 3.09 -6.89
N ALA A 131 26.65 2.01 -6.12
CA ALA A 131 25.52 1.35 -5.48
C ALA A 131 24.75 2.29 -4.55
N GLY A 132 25.48 3.09 -3.76
CA GLY A 132 24.87 4.04 -2.83
C GLY A 132 24.00 5.09 -3.52
N ALA A 133 24.43 5.61 -4.68
CA ALA A 133 23.66 6.58 -5.45
C ALA A 133 22.38 5.97 -6.04
N ARG A 134 22.45 4.73 -6.54
CA ARG A 134 21.28 4.02 -7.10
C ARG A 134 20.27 3.67 -6.01
N LEU A 135 20.73 3.16 -4.87
CA LEU A 135 19.85 2.86 -3.74
C LEU A 135 19.14 4.11 -3.23
N LEU A 136 19.84 5.24 -3.09
CA LEU A 136 19.21 6.50 -2.71
C LEU A 136 18.18 6.99 -3.74
N ALA A 137 18.50 6.90 -5.04
CA ALA A 137 17.55 7.26 -6.09
C ALA A 137 16.28 6.40 -6.02
N LEU A 138 16.46 5.10 -5.82
CA LEU A 138 15.35 4.15 -5.65
C LEU A 138 14.52 4.46 -4.38
N THR A 139 15.19 4.66 -3.24
CA THR A 139 14.57 5.06 -1.97
C THR A 139 13.72 6.33 -2.12
N ARG A 140 14.27 7.37 -2.77
CA ARG A 140 13.58 8.64 -2.98
C ARG A 140 12.41 8.51 -3.95
N GLY A 141 12.55 7.70 -5.00
CA GLY A 141 11.45 7.38 -5.91
C GLY A 141 10.29 6.69 -5.19
N ILE A 142 10.58 5.72 -4.32
CA ILE A 142 9.56 5.05 -3.49
C ILE A 142 8.91 6.04 -2.51
N LEU A 143 9.70 6.87 -1.83
CA LEU A 143 9.18 7.87 -0.89
C LEU A 143 8.28 8.91 -1.56
N ALA A 144 8.70 9.49 -2.69
CA ALA A 144 7.90 10.48 -3.42
C ALA A 144 6.55 9.90 -3.83
N GLU A 145 6.54 8.69 -4.38
CA GLU A 145 5.31 8.03 -4.84
C GLU A 145 4.41 7.59 -3.68
N THR A 146 4.99 7.26 -2.51
CA THR A 146 4.22 6.82 -1.34
C THR A 146 3.61 7.96 -0.53
N GLN A 147 4.20 9.16 -0.59
CA GLN A 147 3.64 10.37 0.01
C GLN A 147 2.33 10.82 -0.63
N ASP A 148 2.17 10.55 -1.93
CA ASP A 148 0.98 10.92 -2.69
C ASP A 148 -0.20 9.96 -2.48
N PHE A 149 0.01 8.85 -1.77
CA PHE A 149 -1.08 7.95 -1.43
C PHE A 149 -1.97 8.56 -0.36
N ALA A 150 -3.26 8.70 -0.67
CA ALA A 150 -4.23 9.19 0.30
C ALA A 150 -4.32 8.22 1.49
N ALA A 151 -4.45 8.77 2.70
CA ALA A 151 -4.76 7.97 3.88
C ALA A 151 -6.04 7.16 3.64
N GLY A 152 -5.94 5.82 3.68
CA GLY A 152 -7.05 4.91 3.41
C GLY A 152 -7.24 4.49 1.93
N SER A 153 -6.55 5.12 0.97
CA SER A 153 -6.37 4.47 -0.34
C SER A 153 -5.29 3.43 -0.14
N LEU A 154 -5.64 2.15 0.03
CA LEU A 154 -4.72 1.03 0.27
C LEU A 154 -3.48 1.11 -0.63
N PRO A 155 -2.27 1.42 -0.11
CA PRO A 155 -1.05 1.32 -0.90
C PRO A 155 -0.22 0.12 -0.42
N PRO A 156 0.16 -0.75 -1.37
CA PRO A 156 -0.82 -1.12 -2.38
C PRO A 156 -1.11 -2.59 -2.39
N THR A 157 -2.39 -2.89 -2.24
CA THR A 157 -2.97 -4.15 -2.66
C THR A 157 -2.66 -4.45 -4.14
N ALA A 158 -2.41 -3.44 -5.00
CA ALA A 158 -1.92 -3.63 -6.37
C ALA A 158 -0.42 -4.05 -6.45
N LEU A 159 0.40 -3.55 -5.52
CA LEU A 159 1.83 -3.89 -5.40
C LEU A 159 2.00 -5.36 -4.99
N LEU A 160 1.05 -5.83 -4.20
CA LEU A 160 1.05 -7.13 -3.58
C LEU A 160 -0.09 -8.02 -4.06
N ALA A 161 -0.75 -7.72 -5.19
CA ALA A 161 -1.84 -8.56 -5.70
C ALA A 161 -1.41 -10.02 -6.01
N ALA A 162 -0.11 -10.27 -5.99
CA ALA A 162 0.49 -11.57 -5.81
C ALA A 162 1.55 -11.53 -4.68
N PRO A 163 1.79 -12.65 -3.99
CA PRO A 163 2.88 -12.77 -3.04
C PRO A 163 4.23 -12.47 -3.71
N PRO A 164 5.12 -11.71 -3.04
CA PRO A 164 6.46 -11.47 -3.56
C PRO A 164 7.25 -12.78 -3.60
N SER A 165 7.70 -13.14 -4.80
CA SER A 165 8.34 -14.40 -5.16
C SER A 165 9.84 -14.44 -4.94
N GLY A 166 10.49 -13.27 -5.04
CA GLY A 166 11.93 -13.13 -4.91
C GLY A 166 12.34 -12.25 -3.74
N ARG A 167 13.64 -12.31 -3.42
CA ARG A 167 14.27 -11.41 -2.44
C ARG A 167 14.11 -9.95 -2.84
N THR A 168 14.31 -9.61 -4.12
CA THR A 168 14.16 -8.25 -4.63
C THR A 168 12.73 -7.76 -4.49
N GLU A 169 11.74 -8.56 -4.89
CA GLU A 169 10.33 -8.23 -4.72
C GLU A 169 9.96 -8.02 -3.25
N ARG A 170 10.46 -8.86 -2.33
CA ARG A 170 10.27 -8.67 -0.89
C ARG A 170 10.96 -7.43 -0.35
N GLY A 171 12.15 -7.10 -0.86
CA GLY A 171 12.88 -5.88 -0.52
C GLY A 171 12.08 -4.64 -0.92
N VAL A 172 11.60 -4.57 -2.17
CA VAL A 172 10.77 -3.46 -2.65
C VAL A 172 9.42 -3.40 -1.93
N ALA A 173 8.77 -4.54 -1.70
CA ALA A 173 7.52 -4.59 -0.93
C ALA A 173 7.71 -4.06 0.49
N GLY A 174 8.79 -4.46 1.17
CA GLY A 174 9.15 -3.95 2.49
C GLY A 174 9.46 -2.47 2.48
N ALA A 175 10.18 -1.99 1.48
CA ALA A 175 10.47 -0.58 1.31
C ALA A 175 9.20 0.26 1.08
N CYS A 176 8.25 -0.24 0.28
CA CYS A 176 6.96 0.44 0.07
C CYS A 176 6.14 0.49 1.36
N LEU A 177 6.08 -0.63 2.11
CA LEU A 177 5.37 -0.68 3.39
C LEU A 177 6.02 0.24 4.43
N ALA A 178 7.35 0.24 4.51
CA ALA A 178 8.11 1.12 5.39
C ALA A 178 7.93 2.60 5.02
N ALA A 179 7.99 2.94 3.73
CA ALA A 179 7.83 4.31 3.24
C ALA A 179 6.45 4.85 3.57
N TRP A 180 5.43 4.05 3.30
CA TRP A 180 4.06 4.42 3.59
C TRP A 180 3.82 4.54 5.10
N ALA A 181 4.29 3.59 5.91
CA ALA A 181 4.14 3.65 7.37
C ALA A 181 4.90 4.85 7.96
N ALA A 182 6.13 5.10 7.51
CA ALA A 182 6.95 6.20 8.00
C ALA A 182 6.38 7.57 7.61
N THR A 183 5.78 7.72 6.43
CA THR A 183 5.17 8.98 5.98
C THR A 183 3.83 9.27 6.65
N HIS A 184 3.10 8.24 7.09
CA HIS A 184 1.81 8.38 7.75
C HIS A 184 1.89 8.34 9.28
N TYR A 185 3.03 7.93 9.85
CA TYR A 185 3.30 7.93 11.29
C TYR A 185 4.29 9.04 11.67
N ARG A 186 3.76 10.16 12.17
CA ARG A 186 4.50 11.39 12.53
C ARG A 186 5.86 11.19 13.22
N PRO A 187 6.02 10.29 14.20
CA PRO A 187 7.30 10.08 14.85
C PRO A 187 8.45 9.64 13.93
N LEU A 188 8.17 9.22 12.70
CA LEU A 188 9.16 8.66 11.76
C LEU A 188 9.51 9.57 10.59
N TRP A 189 8.95 10.78 10.50
CA TRP A 189 9.18 11.65 9.33
C TRP A 189 10.65 11.97 9.07
N GLY A 190 11.45 12.16 10.13
CA GLY A 190 12.90 12.39 10.00
C GLY A 190 13.72 11.15 9.67
N GLU A 191 13.15 9.94 9.80
CA GLU A 191 13.83 8.67 9.62
C GLU A 191 13.35 7.91 8.37
N ALA A 192 12.38 8.47 7.62
CA ALA A 192 11.73 7.81 6.50
C ALA A 192 12.72 7.36 5.40
N GLU A 193 13.68 8.21 5.01
CA GLU A 193 14.70 7.82 4.01
C GLU A 193 15.56 6.66 4.51
N ALA A 194 15.98 6.69 5.77
CA ALA A 194 16.84 5.67 6.36
C ALA A 194 16.13 4.32 6.49
N VAL A 195 14.88 4.27 6.96
CA VAL A 195 14.13 3.01 7.13
C VAL A 195 13.75 2.39 5.79
N VAL A 196 13.41 3.19 4.78
CA VAL A 196 13.11 2.71 3.43
C VAL A 196 14.36 2.13 2.78
N LEU A 197 15.50 2.83 2.92
CA LEU A 197 16.78 2.33 2.42
C LEU A 197 17.19 1.03 3.14
N ALA A 198 17.05 0.98 4.47
CA ALA A 198 17.29 -0.21 5.24
C ALA A 198 16.38 -1.37 4.79
N ALA A 199 15.10 -1.11 4.51
CA ALA A 199 14.19 -2.12 3.99
C ALA A 199 14.63 -2.67 2.61
N LEU A 200 15.18 -1.84 1.72
CA LEU A 200 15.69 -2.32 0.43
C LEU A 200 16.93 -3.22 0.58
N ALA A 201 17.81 -2.92 1.55
CA ALA A 201 19.15 -3.48 1.63
C ALA A 201 19.42 -4.38 2.85
N ARG A 202 18.47 -4.58 3.76
CA ARG A 202 18.62 -5.35 5.02
C ARG A 202 19.22 -6.75 4.84
N ASP A 203 18.96 -7.38 3.69
CA ASP A 203 19.40 -8.75 3.38
C ASP A 203 20.54 -8.80 2.34
N VAL A 204 21.18 -7.67 2.00
CA VAL A 204 22.30 -7.65 1.03
C VAL A 204 23.50 -8.49 1.50
N GLY A 205 23.69 -8.62 2.81
CA GLY A 205 24.69 -9.50 3.41
C GLY A 205 24.47 -11.00 3.15
N GLU A 206 23.35 -11.39 2.54
CA GLU A 206 23.12 -12.74 2.01
C GLU A 206 23.70 -12.93 0.59
N LEU A 207 24.03 -11.84 -0.11
CA LEU A 207 24.63 -11.87 -1.46
C LEU A 207 26.15 -11.91 -1.44
N THR A 208 26.77 -11.62 -0.30
CA THR A 208 28.23 -11.60 -0.20
C THR A 208 28.78 -13.02 -0.31
N PRO A 209 29.74 -13.29 -1.22
CA PRO A 209 30.36 -14.60 -1.39
C PRO A 209 31.36 -14.92 -0.28
N ILE A 210 31.28 -14.26 0.89
CA ILE A 210 32.08 -14.58 2.07
C ILE A 210 31.67 -15.99 2.48
N ALA A 211 32.46 -16.95 2.00
CA ALA A 211 32.26 -18.37 2.18
C ALA A 211 31.99 -18.63 3.65
N VAL A 212 30.77 -19.05 3.96
CA VAL A 212 30.51 -19.73 5.22
C VAL A 212 31.09 -21.14 5.07
N ALA A 213 32.41 -21.21 4.97
CA ALA A 213 33.16 -22.45 5.05
C ALA A 213 32.94 -23.00 6.46
N GLY A 214 31.97 -23.90 6.61
CA GLY A 214 31.80 -24.69 7.83
C GLY A 214 30.63 -24.36 8.77
N SER A 215 29.67 -23.47 8.43
CA SER A 215 28.42 -23.48 9.23
C SER A 215 27.49 -24.57 8.72
N PRO A 216 27.17 -25.59 9.52
CA PRO A 216 26.12 -26.54 9.19
C PRO A 216 24.81 -25.76 8.99
N ARG A 217 24.06 -26.12 7.94
CA ARG A 217 22.68 -25.65 7.78
C ARG A 217 21.93 -26.00 9.07
N PRO A 218 21.30 -25.05 9.77
CA PRO A 218 20.63 -25.36 11.02
C PRO A 218 19.46 -26.31 10.74
N ASN A 219 19.53 -27.52 11.29
CA ASN A 219 18.36 -28.37 11.46
C ASN A 219 17.31 -27.59 12.25
N ALA A 220 16.08 -27.59 11.77
CA ALA A 220 14.96 -26.71 12.15
C ALA A 220 14.41 -26.85 13.60
N ARG A 221 15.24 -27.16 14.61
CA ARG A 221 14.76 -27.53 15.96
C ARG A 221 15.52 -26.97 17.18
N ARG A 222 16.28 -25.88 17.06
CA ARG A 222 16.75 -25.14 18.27
C ARG A 222 16.39 -23.66 18.17
N VAL A 223 15.24 -23.35 18.78
CA VAL A 223 14.84 -22.02 19.25
C VAL A 223 15.67 -21.77 20.52
N ASP A 224 16.36 -20.63 20.60
CA ASP A 224 16.55 -19.83 21.83
C ASP A 224 17.67 -18.77 21.70
N ARG A 225 18.46 -18.78 20.61
CA ARG A 225 19.21 -17.58 20.15
C ARG A 225 19.56 -17.75 18.67
N PRO A 226 19.52 -16.68 17.85
CA PRO A 226 19.96 -16.76 16.46
C PRO A 226 21.50 -16.83 16.39
N SER A 227 22.13 -17.85 16.98
CA SER A 227 23.56 -18.13 16.83
C SER A 227 23.79 -18.94 15.56
N GLY A 228 23.52 -18.34 14.39
CA GLY A 228 23.60 -19.00 13.09
C GLY A 228 23.81 -18.04 11.91
N PRO A 229 23.82 -18.55 10.66
CA PRO A 229 24.08 -17.77 9.44
C PRO A 229 23.21 -16.51 9.26
N ALA A 230 22.01 -16.49 9.87
CA ALA A 230 21.08 -15.35 9.87
C ALA A 230 21.53 -14.18 10.75
N ALA A 231 22.27 -14.40 11.85
CA ALA A 231 22.85 -13.28 12.60
C ALA A 231 23.97 -12.59 11.82
N ASN A 232 24.68 -13.35 10.98
CA ASN A 232 25.80 -12.83 10.21
C ASN A 232 25.34 -11.96 9.04
N HIS A 233 24.17 -12.19 8.44
CA HIS A 233 23.77 -11.37 7.29
C HIS A 233 23.40 -9.95 7.69
N ALA A 234 22.72 -9.73 8.82
CA ALA A 234 22.38 -8.38 9.28
C ALA A 234 23.64 -7.54 9.53
N ALA A 235 24.66 -8.12 10.19
CA ALA A 235 25.95 -7.47 10.41
C ALA A 235 26.69 -7.19 9.09
N ARG A 236 26.70 -8.15 8.14
CA ARG A 236 27.30 -7.96 6.81
C ARG A 236 26.59 -6.88 6.01
N SER A 237 25.25 -6.85 6.04
CA SER A 237 24.45 -5.80 5.39
C SER A 237 24.81 -4.43 5.93
N ALA A 238 24.91 -4.29 7.25
CA ALA A 238 25.31 -3.04 7.88
C ALA A 238 26.73 -2.60 7.50
N ALA A 239 27.67 -3.54 7.44
CA ALA A 239 29.04 -3.26 7.00
C ALA A 239 29.09 -2.75 5.55
N LEU A 240 28.38 -3.42 4.63
CA LEU A 240 28.27 -3.01 3.23
C LEU A 240 27.63 -1.62 3.07
N LEU A 241 26.60 -1.33 3.86
CA LEU A 241 25.96 -0.01 3.86
C LEU A 241 26.89 1.08 4.41
N THR A 242 27.74 0.74 5.39
CA THR A 242 28.64 1.71 6.05
C THR A 242 29.80 2.12 5.14
N VAL A 243 30.30 1.22 4.27
CA VAL A 243 31.39 1.55 3.33
C VAL A 243 30.94 2.41 2.14
N CYS A 244 29.63 2.67 2.02
CA CYS A 244 29.08 3.55 0.99
C CYS A 244 28.86 4.95 1.57
N ASP A 245 29.81 5.87 1.39
CA ASP A 245 29.84 7.22 1.98
C ASP A 245 28.57 8.07 1.73
N ARG A 246 27.82 7.76 0.66
CA ARG A 246 26.58 8.47 0.32
C ARG A 246 25.39 8.04 1.16
N LEU A 247 25.44 6.87 1.80
CA LEU A 247 24.29 6.29 2.50
C LEU A 247 24.19 6.81 3.93
N PRO A 248 22.98 7.10 4.42
CA PRO A 248 22.79 7.59 5.78
C PRO A 248 23.20 6.51 6.79
N PRO A 249 24.06 6.81 7.80
CA PRO A 249 24.47 5.83 8.81
C PRO A 249 23.30 5.20 9.58
N ALA A 250 22.17 5.89 9.66
CA ALA A 250 20.93 5.38 10.25
C ALA A 250 20.38 4.16 9.50
N ALA A 251 20.53 4.10 8.17
CA ALA A 251 20.09 2.93 7.40
C ALA A 251 20.93 1.69 7.71
N ALA A 252 22.25 1.84 7.83
CA ALA A 252 23.14 0.75 8.23
C ALA A 252 22.80 0.22 9.63
N ARG A 253 22.56 1.11 10.60
CA ARG A 253 22.12 0.72 11.95
C ARG A 253 20.78 -0.01 11.94
N CYS A 254 19.81 0.50 11.19
CA CYS A 254 18.49 -0.10 11.09
C CYS A 254 18.56 -1.48 10.44
N ALA A 255 19.33 -1.62 9.36
CA ALA A 255 19.62 -2.91 8.72
C ALA A 255 20.35 -3.88 9.66
N ALA A 256 21.24 -3.42 10.55
CA ALA A 256 21.89 -4.30 11.53
C ALA A 256 20.90 -4.90 12.56
N ARG A 257 19.78 -4.22 12.80
CA ARG A 257 18.86 -4.46 13.92
C ARG A 257 17.49 -5.00 13.50
N HIS A 258 17.28 -5.31 12.23
CA HIS A 258 15.95 -5.70 11.72
C HIS A 258 15.42 -7.03 12.30
N HIS A 259 16.29 -7.87 12.87
CA HIS A 259 15.92 -9.09 13.62
C HIS A 259 15.83 -8.90 15.14
N GLU A 260 16.07 -7.69 15.64
CA GLU A 260 15.91 -7.38 17.06
C GLU A 260 14.42 -7.27 17.43
N ARG A 261 14.09 -7.67 18.66
CA ARG A 261 12.71 -7.64 19.17
C ARG A 261 12.66 -6.74 20.40
N PRO A 262 11.62 -5.91 20.59
CA PRO A 262 11.52 -5.02 21.74
C PRO A 262 11.53 -5.72 23.12
N ASP A 263 11.24 -7.02 23.18
CA ASP A 263 11.34 -7.83 24.40
C ASP A 263 12.76 -8.37 24.69
N GLY A 264 13.75 -8.06 23.85
CA GLY A 264 15.12 -8.57 23.97
C GLY A 264 15.30 -10.00 23.46
N GLY A 265 14.24 -10.66 22.98
CA GLY A 265 14.29 -12.03 22.44
C GLY A 265 14.77 -12.10 20.99
N GLY A 266 15.07 -10.97 20.36
CA GLY A 266 15.63 -10.87 19.01
C GLY A 266 17.15 -11.02 19.00
N GLY A 267 17.76 -10.84 17.84
CA GLY A 267 19.21 -10.83 17.73
C GLY A 267 19.71 -10.11 16.48
N PRO A 268 21.04 -9.97 16.34
CA PRO A 268 22.08 -10.68 17.09
C PRO A 268 22.46 -10.12 18.46
N ALA A 269 22.16 -8.85 18.77
CA ALA A 269 22.62 -8.17 19.98
C ALA A 269 21.66 -8.29 21.17
N GLY A 270 20.43 -8.76 20.98
CA GLY A 270 19.45 -8.92 22.07
C GLY A 270 18.98 -7.58 22.63
N LEU A 271 18.81 -6.61 21.73
CA LEU A 271 18.43 -5.24 22.08
C LEU A 271 16.99 -5.18 22.58
N THR A 272 16.73 -4.36 23.58
CA THR A 272 15.38 -4.16 24.12
C THR A 272 14.69 -2.97 23.47
N ALA A 273 13.41 -2.78 23.78
CA ALA A 273 12.66 -1.60 23.34
C ALA A 273 13.38 -0.28 23.64
N ALA A 274 14.10 -0.16 24.76
CA ALA A 274 14.82 1.05 25.13
C ALA A 274 16.00 1.35 24.19
N ASP A 275 16.59 0.31 23.61
CA ASP A 275 17.77 0.39 22.75
C ASP A 275 17.43 0.57 21.25
N LEU A 276 16.20 0.20 20.89
CA LEU A 276 15.70 0.23 19.51
C LEU A 276 15.09 1.60 19.18
N ALA A 277 15.59 2.23 18.11
CA ALA A 277 15.00 3.43 17.56
C ALA A 277 13.61 3.14 16.95
N PRO A 278 12.75 4.15 16.78
CA PRO A 278 11.47 3.98 16.10
C PRO A 278 11.59 3.32 14.72
N ALA A 279 12.58 3.70 13.89
CA ALA A 279 12.83 3.04 12.60
C ALA A 279 13.16 1.55 12.73
N ASP A 280 13.98 1.15 13.72
CA ASP A 280 14.33 -0.26 13.96
C ASP A 280 13.06 -1.08 14.22
N ARG A 281 12.16 -0.55 15.05
CA ARG A 281 10.89 -1.21 15.40
C ARG A 281 9.91 -1.25 14.23
N LEU A 282 9.91 -0.22 13.37
CA LEU A 282 9.12 -0.23 12.15
C LEU A 282 9.61 -1.33 11.21
N LEU A 283 10.91 -1.39 10.96
CA LEU A 283 11.48 -2.38 10.06
C LEU A 283 11.25 -3.81 10.58
N GLY A 284 11.40 -4.05 11.88
CA GLY A 284 11.07 -5.35 12.48
C GLY A 284 9.60 -5.75 12.32
N TRP A 285 8.66 -4.80 12.39
CA TRP A 285 7.25 -5.07 12.06
C TRP A 285 7.06 -5.39 10.58
N VAL A 286 7.63 -4.59 9.67
CA VAL A 286 7.56 -4.81 8.22
C VAL A 286 8.05 -6.22 7.86
N ASP A 287 9.21 -6.62 8.38
CA ASP A 287 9.81 -7.91 8.10
C ASP A 287 8.97 -9.05 8.65
N ARG A 288 8.49 -8.92 9.89
CA ARG A 288 7.62 -9.93 10.49
C ARG A 288 6.30 -10.07 9.71
N PHE A 289 5.71 -8.96 9.27
CA PHE A 289 4.49 -8.96 8.48
C PHE A 289 4.70 -9.66 7.14
N LEU A 290 5.74 -9.30 6.39
CA LEU A 290 6.05 -9.91 5.09
C LEU A 290 6.43 -11.40 5.21
N ALA A 291 7.13 -11.79 6.28
CA ALA A 291 7.49 -13.19 6.53
C ALA A 291 6.28 -14.09 6.81
N LEU A 292 5.14 -13.53 7.22
CA LEU A 292 3.89 -14.25 7.45
C LEU A 292 3.03 -14.37 6.18
N LEU A 293 3.36 -13.64 5.12
CA LEU A 293 2.72 -13.81 3.83
C LEU A 293 3.26 -15.08 3.16
N PRO A 294 2.40 -15.88 2.51
CA PRO A 294 2.86 -17.09 1.83
C PRO A 294 3.89 -16.73 0.76
N ALA A 295 4.92 -17.57 0.61
CA ALA A 295 5.71 -17.57 -0.61
C ALA A 295 4.82 -18.04 -1.77
N PRO A 296 5.02 -17.53 -3.00
CA PRO A 296 4.35 -18.12 -4.14
C PRO A 296 4.75 -19.59 -4.22
N THR A 297 3.75 -20.46 -4.30
CA THR A 297 3.99 -21.87 -4.59
C THR A 297 4.37 -21.98 -6.07
N ASP A 298 5.43 -22.73 -6.36
CA ASP A 298 5.88 -23.02 -7.71
C ASP A 298 4.82 -23.87 -8.44
N GLY A 299 3.80 -23.20 -8.98
CA GLY A 299 2.90 -23.78 -9.97
C GLY A 299 2.08 -24.99 -9.54
N THR A 300 1.88 -25.24 -8.23
CA THR A 300 1.00 -26.33 -7.80
C THR A 300 -0.40 -26.13 -8.38
N ALA A 301 -0.98 -27.20 -8.93
CA ALA A 301 -2.25 -27.18 -9.67
C ALA A 301 -3.45 -26.66 -8.84
N ASP A 302 -3.31 -26.60 -7.52
CA ASP A 302 -4.34 -26.15 -6.57
C ASP A 302 -4.29 -24.63 -6.33
N ALA A 303 -4.25 -23.83 -7.39
CA ALA A 303 -4.44 -22.39 -7.23
C ALA A 303 -5.89 -22.13 -6.74
N PRO A 304 -6.09 -21.31 -5.69
CA PRO A 304 -7.44 -21.03 -5.20
C PRO A 304 -8.29 -20.40 -6.33
N PRO A 305 -9.59 -20.71 -6.38
CA PRO A 305 -10.50 -20.20 -7.41
C PRO A 305 -10.60 -18.67 -7.39
N ASP A 306 -10.39 -18.05 -6.22
CA ASP A 306 -10.27 -16.60 -6.07
C ASP A 306 -8.92 -16.22 -5.42
N PRO A 307 -7.88 -15.93 -6.22
CA PRO A 307 -6.57 -15.55 -5.70
C PRO A 307 -6.60 -14.21 -4.94
N ALA A 308 -7.52 -13.30 -5.25
CA ALA A 308 -7.61 -12.01 -4.57
C ALA A 308 -8.18 -12.18 -3.15
N ALA A 309 -9.26 -12.96 -3.00
CA ALA A 309 -9.82 -13.27 -1.69
C ALA A 309 -8.86 -14.10 -0.82
N ALA A 310 -8.21 -15.10 -1.41
CA ALA A 310 -7.20 -15.90 -0.71
C ALA A 310 -6.05 -15.01 -0.21
N TRP A 311 -5.59 -14.08 -1.04
CA TRP A 311 -4.55 -13.16 -0.68
C TRP A 311 -4.96 -12.17 0.43
N GLN A 312 -6.17 -11.62 0.35
CA GLN A 312 -6.73 -10.78 1.40
C GLN A 312 -6.82 -11.53 2.74
N ALA A 313 -7.16 -12.81 2.72
CA ALA A 313 -7.18 -13.65 3.92
C ALA A 313 -5.77 -13.83 4.51
N CYS A 314 -4.74 -14.00 3.68
CA CYS A 314 -3.35 -14.04 4.14
C CYS A 314 -2.94 -12.74 4.84
N TRP A 315 -3.36 -11.59 4.33
CA TRP A 315 -3.10 -10.29 4.96
C TRP A 315 -3.76 -10.16 6.32
N GLN A 316 -5.03 -10.54 6.42
CA GLN A 316 -5.75 -10.54 7.69
C GLN A 316 -5.07 -11.47 8.70
N SER A 317 -4.61 -12.64 8.27
CA SER A 317 -3.86 -13.57 9.10
C SER A 317 -2.52 -12.99 9.57
N ALA A 318 -1.74 -12.37 8.66
CA ALA A 318 -0.48 -11.71 9.00
C ALA A 318 -0.67 -10.53 9.97
N ALA A 319 -1.72 -9.72 9.77
CA ALA A 319 -2.11 -8.65 10.69
C ALA A 319 -2.46 -9.20 12.08
N ALA A 320 -3.31 -10.23 12.16
CA ALA A 320 -3.68 -10.85 13.43
C ALA A 320 -2.46 -11.43 14.16
N ALA A 321 -1.57 -12.11 13.44
CA ALA A 321 -0.36 -12.71 14.01
C ALA A 321 0.65 -11.66 14.49
N THR A 322 0.87 -10.58 13.72
CA THR A 322 1.74 -9.47 14.16
C THR A 322 1.14 -8.71 15.34
N TYR A 323 -0.19 -8.52 15.39
CA TYR A 323 -0.85 -7.92 16.54
C TYR A 323 -0.70 -8.79 17.80
N ALA A 324 -0.92 -10.10 17.69
CA ALA A 324 -0.70 -11.04 18.79
C ALA A 324 0.75 -11.02 19.29
N ALA A 325 1.72 -10.95 18.38
CA ALA A 325 3.14 -10.79 18.72
C ALA A 325 3.40 -9.46 19.45
N ALA A 326 2.80 -8.35 18.99
CA ALA A 326 2.92 -7.06 19.66
C ALA A 326 2.32 -7.07 21.08
N ARG A 327 1.21 -7.81 21.29
CA ARG A 327 0.60 -8.02 22.61
C ARG A 327 1.49 -8.79 23.59
N ARG A 328 2.39 -9.64 23.08
CA ARG A 328 3.41 -10.34 23.87
C ARG A 328 4.70 -9.53 24.07
N GLY A 329 4.80 -8.33 23.50
CA GLY A 329 6.00 -7.49 23.56
C GLY A 329 7.04 -7.76 22.47
N GLU A 330 6.80 -8.74 21.58
CA GLU A 330 7.74 -9.13 20.51
C GLU A 330 7.82 -8.09 19.39
N LEU A 331 6.84 -7.19 19.31
CA LEU A 331 6.75 -6.07 18.37
C LEU A 331 6.24 -4.82 19.07
N CYS A 332 6.47 -3.65 18.48
CA CYS A 332 5.99 -2.38 19.04
C CYS A 332 4.49 -2.20 18.79
N LEU A 333 3.68 -2.27 19.85
CA LEU A 333 2.21 -2.20 19.75
C LEU A 333 1.67 -0.98 18.99
N SER A 334 2.19 0.23 19.22
CA SER A 334 1.71 1.43 18.51
C SER A 334 2.03 1.40 17.01
N ILE A 335 3.20 0.91 16.63
CA ILE A 335 3.60 0.76 15.23
C ILE A 335 2.76 -0.32 14.56
N THR A 336 2.61 -1.48 15.20
CA THR A 336 1.80 -2.58 14.66
C THR A 336 0.34 -2.16 14.48
N ALA A 337 -0.26 -1.50 15.47
CA ALA A 337 -1.64 -1.02 15.39
C ALA A 337 -1.81 0.02 14.26
N ALA A 338 -0.92 1.02 14.20
CA ALA A 338 -0.95 2.03 13.14
C ALA A 338 -0.77 1.41 11.74
N GLY A 339 0.14 0.45 11.61
CA GLY A 339 0.35 -0.29 10.37
C GLY A 339 -0.90 -1.07 9.93
N ILE A 340 -1.52 -1.84 10.83
CA ILE A 340 -2.74 -2.61 10.54
C ILE A 340 -3.92 -1.69 10.18
N GLU A 341 -4.14 -0.63 10.96
CA GLU A 341 -5.21 0.34 10.73
C GLU A 341 -5.07 0.97 9.36
N ALA A 342 -3.89 1.47 9.04
CA ALA A 342 -3.73 2.22 7.82
C ALA A 342 -3.70 1.28 6.58
N LEU A 343 -3.37 -0.01 6.74
CA LEU A 343 -3.58 -1.05 5.73
C LEU A 343 -5.06 -1.44 5.57
N GLY A 344 -5.98 -0.77 6.27
CA GLY A 344 -7.41 -1.10 6.25
C GLY A 344 -7.72 -2.50 6.77
N LEU A 345 -6.81 -3.11 7.54
CA LEU A 345 -6.94 -4.46 8.08
C LEU A 345 -7.50 -4.46 9.49
N SER A 346 -7.69 -3.28 10.10
CA SER A 346 -8.39 -3.15 11.37
C SER A 346 -9.83 -3.61 11.20
N ARG A 347 -10.19 -4.73 11.85
CA ARG A 347 -11.59 -4.97 12.19
C ARG A 347 -11.91 -3.97 13.28
N GLY A 348 -12.92 -3.13 13.06
CA GLY A 348 -13.53 -2.44 14.19
C GLY A 348 -13.88 -3.51 15.22
N GLU A 349 -13.31 -3.44 16.42
CA GLU A 349 -13.73 -4.27 17.53
C GLU A 349 -15.17 -3.85 17.88
N GLN A 350 -16.13 -4.27 17.06
CA GLN A 350 -17.52 -4.35 17.49
C GLN A 350 -17.53 -5.48 18.51
N GLY A 351 -17.51 -5.07 19.77
CA GLY A 351 -17.22 -5.93 20.92
C GLY A 351 -17.93 -7.29 20.84
N ALA A 352 -17.12 -8.33 20.69
CA ALA A 352 -17.40 -9.57 21.38
C ALA A 352 -17.14 -9.26 22.86
N ALA A 353 -18.22 -9.03 23.60
CA ALA A 353 -18.21 -9.10 25.05
C ALA A 353 -17.96 -10.58 25.43
N ASP A 354 -16.71 -11.04 25.33
CA ASP A 354 -16.36 -12.41 25.71
C ASP A 354 -16.17 -12.50 27.24
N ALA A 355 -17.18 -13.11 27.85
CA ALA A 355 -17.14 -14.11 28.92
C ALA A 355 -16.47 -13.79 30.29
N ALA A 356 -15.86 -12.63 30.49
CA ALA A 356 -15.24 -12.27 31.78
C ALA A 356 -15.79 -11.00 32.46
N GLY A 357 -16.85 -10.38 31.91
CA GLY A 357 -17.45 -9.17 32.49
C GLY A 357 -16.56 -7.92 32.46
N VAL A 358 -15.41 -7.97 31.77
CA VAL A 358 -14.55 -6.81 31.52
C VAL A 358 -14.89 -6.30 30.13
N GLY A 359 -15.46 -5.10 30.04
CA GLY A 359 -15.87 -4.47 28.78
C GLY A 359 -14.72 -4.34 27.77
N PRO A 360 -15.03 -4.06 26.49
CA PRO A 360 -14.02 -3.94 25.44
C PRO A 360 -12.99 -2.87 25.81
N VAL A 361 -11.71 -3.27 25.86
CA VAL A 361 -10.62 -2.32 26.09
C VAL A 361 -10.36 -1.61 24.77
N GLY A 362 -11.04 -0.50 24.55
CA GLY A 362 -10.70 0.40 23.46
C GLY A 362 -9.29 0.95 23.69
N LEU A 363 -8.39 0.72 22.74
CA LEU A 363 -7.08 1.39 22.70
C LEU A 363 -7.21 2.60 21.79
N ALA A 364 -7.26 3.80 22.38
CA ALA A 364 -7.08 5.02 21.60
C ALA A 364 -5.62 5.43 21.62
N LEU A 365 -5.04 5.55 20.44
CA LEU A 365 -3.80 6.29 20.22
C LEU A 365 -4.17 7.77 20.17
N THR A 366 -3.69 8.56 21.13
CA THR A 366 -3.79 10.03 21.04
C THR A 366 -2.90 10.55 19.91
N ASP A 367 -3.13 11.79 19.49
CA ASP A 367 -2.42 12.53 18.42
C ASP A 367 -0.88 12.52 18.48
N LEU A 368 -0.27 12.00 19.56
CA LEU A 368 1.18 11.92 19.75
C LEU A 368 1.69 10.52 20.10
N GLY A 369 0.86 9.48 20.15
CA GLY A 369 1.28 8.10 20.46
C GLY A 369 1.97 7.93 21.83
N ARG A 370 1.89 8.94 22.71
CA ARG A 370 2.65 9.03 23.97
C ARG A 370 1.91 8.52 25.20
N THR A 371 0.61 8.26 25.11
CA THR A 371 -0.19 7.76 26.24
C THR A 371 -1.08 6.62 25.80
N ARG A 372 -0.99 5.48 26.49
CA ARG A 372 -1.96 4.39 26.38
C ARG A 372 -3.20 4.80 27.17
N LEU A 373 -4.24 5.25 26.48
CA LEU A 373 -5.54 5.39 27.14
C LEU A 373 -6.21 4.02 27.14
N ARG A 374 -6.35 3.45 28.34
CA ARG A 374 -7.37 2.44 28.61
C ARG A 374 -8.71 3.16 28.50
N LEU A 375 -9.47 2.89 27.44
CA LEU A 375 -10.84 3.38 27.37
C LEU A 375 -11.71 2.48 28.23
N ASP A 376 -11.92 2.89 29.47
CA ASP A 376 -13.07 2.38 30.24
C ASP A 376 -14.35 2.97 29.63
N ALA A 377 -15.42 2.17 29.58
CA ALA A 377 -16.68 2.52 28.95
C ALA A 377 -17.24 3.83 29.53
N GLY A 378 -17.12 4.94 28.79
CA GLY A 378 -17.68 6.23 29.21
C GLY A 378 -16.98 7.48 28.67
N HIS A 379 -15.78 7.39 28.09
CA HIS A 379 -15.10 8.57 27.55
C HIS A 379 -15.39 8.79 26.06
N ALA A 380 -16.04 9.91 25.73
CA ALA A 380 -16.16 10.40 24.36
C ALA A 380 -14.80 10.95 23.88
N LEU A 381 -14.19 10.29 22.89
CA LEU A 381 -12.98 10.79 22.26
C LEU A 381 -13.32 11.77 21.13
N ALA A 382 -12.53 12.85 21.03
CA ALA A 382 -12.38 13.57 19.79
C ALA A 382 -11.80 12.62 18.73
N ALA A 383 -12.42 12.56 17.56
CA ALA A 383 -12.13 11.54 16.55
C ALA A 383 -10.66 11.59 16.07
N PRO A 384 -10.03 10.43 15.78
CA PRO A 384 -8.68 10.37 15.23
C PRO A 384 -8.58 11.21 13.95
N ARG A 385 -7.43 11.88 13.74
CA ARG A 385 -7.22 12.79 12.60
C ARG A 385 -7.39 12.13 11.24
N PHE A 386 -7.27 10.80 11.10
CA PHE A 386 -7.64 10.09 9.88
C PHE A 386 -9.13 10.26 9.55
N ALA A 387 -10.01 10.24 10.56
CA ALA A 387 -11.42 10.54 10.39
C ALA A 387 -11.67 12.05 10.15
N ALA A 388 -10.79 12.94 10.61
CA ALA A 388 -10.88 14.38 10.30
C ALA A 388 -10.37 14.71 8.89
N ALA A 389 -9.35 14.01 8.40
CA ALA A 389 -8.83 14.13 7.04
C ALA A 389 -9.82 13.50 6.03
N ALA A 390 -10.35 12.31 6.33
CA ALA A 390 -11.43 11.70 5.55
C ALA A 390 -12.70 12.58 5.55
N ARG A 391 -13.06 13.20 6.68
CA ARG A 391 -14.17 14.18 6.73
C ARG A 391 -13.90 15.44 5.92
N ARG A 392 -12.67 15.98 5.94
CA ARG A 392 -12.31 17.15 5.09
C ARG A 392 -12.29 16.81 3.60
N ALA A 393 -11.86 15.59 3.25
CA ALA A 393 -11.90 15.09 1.88
C ALA A 393 -13.34 14.88 1.40
N ALA A 394 -14.22 14.39 2.27
CA ALA A 394 -15.65 14.17 2.01
C ALA A 394 -16.51 15.45 2.11
N ALA A 395 -16.04 16.49 2.80
CA ALA A 395 -16.76 17.75 2.96
C ALA A 395 -16.96 18.47 1.62
N SER A 396 -18.14 19.07 1.45
CA SER A 396 -18.47 19.88 0.28
C SER A 396 -17.56 21.13 0.18
N PRO A 397 -17.40 21.71 -1.01
CA PRO A 397 -16.66 22.98 -1.18
C PRO A 397 -17.21 24.16 -0.35
N ALA A 398 -18.46 24.08 0.10
CA ALA A 398 -19.08 25.09 0.98
C ALA A 398 -18.63 24.88 2.44
N GLU A 399 -18.64 23.65 2.93
CA GLU A 399 -18.19 23.30 4.29
C GLU A 399 -16.68 23.57 4.49
N ARG A 400 -15.88 23.46 3.42
CA ARG A 400 -14.45 23.82 3.47
C ARG A 400 -14.17 25.31 3.63
N ARG A 401 -15.10 26.18 3.22
CA ARG A 401 -14.93 27.65 3.32
C ARG A 401 -15.36 28.22 4.67
N GLY A 402 -16.23 27.52 5.40
CA GLY A 402 -16.69 27.95 6.73
C GLY A 402 -15.77 27.51 7.88
N ALA A 403 -14.76 26.69 7.61
CA ALA A 403 -13.85 26.13 8.62
C ALA A 403 -12.40 26.66 8.52
N ALA A 404 -12.17 27.68 7.68
CA ALA A 404 -10.88 28.33 7.48
C ALA A 404 -10.75 29.59 8.35
#